data_AF-A0A645EBZ2-F1
#
_entry.id   AF-A0A645EBZ2-F1
#
_cell.length_a   1.000
_cell.length_b   1.000
_cell.length_c   1.000
_cell.angle_alpha   90.00
_cell.angle_beta   90.00
_cell.angle_gamma   90.00
#
_symmetry.space_group_name_H-M   'P 1'
#
loop_
_entity.id
_entity.type
_entity.pdbx_description
1 polymer ?
#
loop_
_entity_poly.entity_id
_entity_poly.type
_entity_poly.pdbx_seq_one_letter_code
_entity_poly.pdbx_strand_id
1 'polypeptide(L)' 'MLTNYATANSQVINGVDGYITELSVDGIANGIEKLYKDDKLRNSLENNCINKGYRNKSELEKLYKIIEENR' A
#
# COMPACT_ATOMS: atom_id res chain seq x y z
N MET A 1 2.90 -1.40 6.17
CA MET A 1 4.20 -2.04 5.86
C MET A 1 3.94 -3.35 5.16
N LEU A 2 4.72 -3.66 4.14
CA LEU A 2 4.67 -4.90 3.36
C LEU A 2 6.09 -5.48 3.27
N THR A 3 6.22 -6.78 3.09
CA THR A 3 7.49 -7.42 2.69
C THR A 3 7.61 -7.42 1.17
N ASN A 4 8.83 -7.46 0.65
CA ASN A 4 9.15 -7.35 -0.78
C ASN A 4 8.77 -8.60 -1.59
N TYR A 5 7.48 -8.91 -1.66
CA TYR A 5 6.91 -9.86 -2.61
C TYR A 5 6.75 -9.20 -3.98
N ALA A 6 6.62 -10.00 -5.04
CA ALA A 6 6.56 -9.52 -6.42
C ALA A 6 5.46 -8.45 -6.67
N THR A 7 4.35 -8.52 -5.94
CA THR A 7 3.21 -7.59 -6.06
C THR A 7 3.25 -6.41 -5.09
N ALA A 8 4.25 -6.31 -4.21
CA ALA A 8 4.29 -5.25 -3.20
C ALA A 8 4.35 -3.85 -3.85
N ASN A 9 5.13 -3.70 -4.92
CA ASN A 9 5.28 -2.43 -5.64
C ASN A 9 4.04 -2.01 -6.43
N SER A 10 3.11 -2.92 -6.73
CA SER A 10 1.83 -2.56 -7.37
C SER A 10 0.78 -2.10 -6.36
N GLN A 11 1.00 -2.35 -5.06
CA GLN A 11 0.09 -1.97 -3.99
C GLN A 11 0.52 -0.66 -3.31
N VAL A 12 1.83 -0.46 -3.11
CA VAL A 12 2.37 0.75 -2.48
C VAL A 12 3.64 1.21 -3.19
N ILE A 13 3.89 2.52 -3.15
CA ILE A 13 5.17 3.12 -3.47
C ILE A 13 5.99 3.20 -2.19
N ASN A 14 7.07 2.42 -2.14
CA ASN A 14 7.96 2.37 -0.99
C ASN A 14 8.50 3.76 -0.61
N GLY A 15 8.34 4.12 0.67
CA GLY A 15 8.76 5.40 1.24
C GLY A 15 7.81 6.57 0.97
N VAL A 16 6.74 6.37 0.19
CA VAL A 16 5.75 7.42 -0.12
C VAL A 16 4.45 7.18 0.61
N ASP A 17 3.74 6.10 0.28
CA ASP A 17 2.43 5.73 0.85
C ASP A 17 2.46 4.40 1.61
N GLY A 18 3.61 3.73 1.59
CA GLY A 18 3.87 2.51 2.32
C GLY A 18 5.36 2.29 2.53
N TYR A 19 5.69 1.23 3.27
CA TYR A 19 7.08 0.83 3.49
C TYR A 19 7.21 -0.64 3.11
N ILE A 20 8.12 -0.93 2.18
CA ILE A 20 8.46 -2.27 1.73
C ILE A 20 9.78 -2.66 2.39
N THR A 21 9.75 -3.73 3.17
CA THR A 21 10.94 -4.32 3.80
C THR A 21 11.41 -5.57 3.07
N GLU A 22 12.62 -6.02 3.38
CA GLU A 22 13.16 -7.29 2.90
C GLU A 22 12.29 -8.48 3.32
N LEU A 23 12.29 -9.52 2.49
CA LEU A 23 11.62 -10.78 2.78
C LEU A 23 12.48 -11.65 3.70
N SER A 24 12.75 -11.15 4.90
CA SER A 24 13.53 -11.82 5.94
C SER A 24 12.97 -11.48 7.31
N VAL A 25 13.18 -12.35 8.30
CA VAL A 25 12.74 -12.10 9.68
C VAL A 25 13.38 -10.82 10.23
N ASP A 26 14.69 -10.64 9.99
CA ASP A 26 15.42 -9.45 10.40
C ASP A 26 14.92 -8.19 9.69
N GLY A 27 14.63 -8.28 8.39
CA GLY A 27 14.05 -7.17 7.63
C GLY A 27 12.70 -6.75 8.19
N ILE A 28 11.85 -7.70 8.55
CA ILE A 28 10.56 -7.41 9.18
C ILE A 28 10.76 -6.73 10.54
N ALA A 29 11.61 -7.28 11.41
CA ALA A 29 11.88 -6.70 12.72
C ALA A 29 12.43 -5.27 12.62
N ASN A 30 13.44 -5.06 11.78
CA ASN A 30 14.06 -3.76 11.55
C ASN A 30 13.07 -2.75 10.95
N GLY A 31 12.22 -3.20 10.03
CA GLY A 31 11.20 -2.35 9.43
C GLY A 31 10.13 -1.90 10.42
N ILE A 32 9.69 -2.79 11.30
CA ILE A 32 8.76 -2.47 12.38
C ILE A 32 9.42 -1.49 13.36
N GLU A 33 10.66 -1.76 13.78
CA GLU A 33 11.39 -0.90 14.71
C GLU A 33 11.60 0.51 14.13
N LYS A 34 12.00 0.60 12.86
CA LYS A 34 12.18 1.88 12.15
C LYS A 34 10.87 2.65 12.12
N LEU A 35 9.78 2.00 11.71
CA LEU A 35 8.47 2.63 11.69
C LEU A 35 8.04 3.03 13.09
N TYR A 36 8.30 2.25 14.13
CA TYR A 36 7.93 2.58 15.51
C TYR A 36 8.72 3.77 16.08
N LYS A 37 10.00 3.93 15.71
CA LYS A 37 10.86 5.01 16.20
C LYS A 37 10.74 6.31 15.42
N ASP A 38 10.37 6.25 14.13
CA ASP A 38 10.34 7.42 13.25
C ASP A 38 8.90 7.93 13.01
N ASP A 39 8.45 8.80 13.91
CA ASP A 39 7.12 9.42 13.86
C ASP A 39 6.93 10.27 12.60
N LYS A 40 8.00 10.93 12.11
CA LYS A 40 7.91 11.78 10.91
C LYS A 40 7.66 10.93 9.68
N LEU A 41 8.36 9.80 9.56
CA LEU A 41 8.13 8.84 8.50
C LEU A 41 6.70 8.31 8.56
N ARG A 42 6.22 7.89 9.74
CA ARG A 42 4.84 7.39 9.88
C ARG A 42 3.81 8.42 9.44
N ASN A 43 3.93 9.67 9.91
CA ASN A 43 3.00 10.74 9.56
C ASN A 43 3.03 11.06 8.06
N SER A 44 4.21 11.02 7.43
CA SER A 44 4.32 11.20 5.97
C SER A 44 3.60 10.08 5.21
N LEU A 45 3.84 8.82 5.59
CA LEU A 45 3.20 7.66 4.98
C LEU A 45 1.67 7.70 5.16
N GLU A 46 1.18 8.05 6.35
CA GLU A 46 -0.25 8.17 6.66
C GLU A 46 -0.92 9.22 5.76
N ASN A 47 -0.36 10.43 5.70
CA ASN A 47 -0.91 11.51 4.89
C ASN A 47 -0.97 11.14 3.40
N ASN A 48 0.10 10.53 2.88
CA ASN A 48 0.14 10.11 1.48
C ASN A 48 -0.82 8.95 1.19
N CYS A 49 -0.98 8.02 2.14
CA CYS A 49 -1.94 6.92 2.04
C CYS A 49 -3.38 7.40 2.03
N ILE A 50 -3.75 8.37 2.88
CA ILE A 50 -5.09 8.98 2.89
C ILE A 50 -5.39 9.68 1.56
N ASN A 51 -4.41 10.39 0.99
CA ASN A 51 -4.56 11.12 -0.26
C ASN A 51 -4.63 10.19 -1.49
N LYS A 52 -3.99 9.02 -1.43
CA LYS A 52 -4.14 7.98 -2.43
C LYS A 52 -5.42 7.21 -2.17
N GLY A 53 -6.49 7.63 -2.83
CA GLY A 53 -7.77 6.92 -2.83
C GLY A 53 -7.65 5.51 -3.43
N TYR A 54 -7.24 4.52 -2.63
CA TYR A 54 -7.28 3.08 -2.95
C TYR A 54 -8.72 2.52 -3.05
N ARG A 55 -9.71 3.38 -3.25
CA ARG A 55 -11.12 2.99 -3.28
C ARG A 55 -11.42 2.35 -4.62
N ASN A 56 -11.74 1.06 -4.61
CA ASN A 56 -12.09 0.26 -5.78
C ASN A 56 -13.47 0.62 -6.40
N LYS A 57 -13.97 1.83 -6.14
CA LYS A 57 -15.31 2.25 -6.59
C LYS A 57 -15.35 2.33 -8.11
N SER A 58 -14.34 2.92 -8.75
CA SER A 58 -14.24 2.99 -10.20
C SER A 58 -14.18 1.61 -10.85
N GLU A 59 -13.54 0.65 -10.22
CA GLU A 59 -13.41 -0.72 -10.69
C GLU A 59 -14.74 -1.48 -10.58
N LEU A 60 -15.50 -1.26 -9.50
CA LEU A 60 -16.87 -1.76 -9.38
C LEU A 60 -17.81 -1.16 -10.44
N GLU A 61 -17.71 0.14 -10.71
CA GLU A 61 -18.48 0.79 -11.79
C GLU A 61 -18.18 0.18 -13.17
N LYS A 62 -16.90 -0.09 -13.47
CA LYS A 62 -16.49 -0.79 -14.70
C LYS A 62 -17.11 -2.19 -14.77
N LEU A 63 -17.12 -2.93 -13.66
CA LEU A 63 -17.70 -4.27 -13.59
C LEU A 63 -19.22 -4.24 -13.85
N TYR A 64 -19.95 -3.34 -13.20
CA TYR A 64 -21.38 -3.20 -13.41
C TYR A 64 -21.71 -2.83 -14.85
N LYS A 65 -20.94 -1.92 -15.45
CA LYS A 65 -21.10 -1.56 -16.87
C LYS A 65 -20.97 -2.77 -17.80
N ILE A 66 -19.97 -3.63 -17.59
CA ILE A 66 -19.81 -4.86 -18.40
C ILE A 66 -21.01 -5.80 -18.20
N ILE A 67 -21.48 -5.96 -16.96
CA ILE A 67 -22.65 -6.82 -16.67
C ILE A 67 -23.91 -6.28 -17.34
N GLU A 68 -24.13 -4.97 -17.34
CA GLU A 68 -25.26 -4.33 -18.02
C GLU A 68 -25.16 -4.42 -19.56
N GLU A 69 -23.97 -4.26 -20.13
CA GLU A 69 -23.73 -4.36 -21.59
C GLU A 69 -23.91 -5.78 -22.13
N ASN A 70 -23.77 -6.82 -21.29
CA ASN A 70 -23.97 -8.22 -21.66
C ASN A 70 -25.40 -8.73 -21.38
N ARG A 71 -26.34 -7.83 -21.09
CA ARG A 71 -27.75 -8.15 -20.83
C ARG A 71 -28.63 -7.82 -22.03
#